data_AF-A0A834CCS1-F1
#
_entry.id   AF-A0A834CCS1-F1
#
_cell.length_a   1.000
_cell.length_b   1.000
_cell.length_c   1.000
_cell.angle_alpha   90.00
_cell.angle_beta   90.00
_cell.angle_gamma   90.00
#
_symmetry.space_group_name_H-M   'P 1'
#
loop_
_entity.id
_entity.type
_entity.pdbx_description
1 polymer ?
#
loop_
_entity_poly.entity_id
_entity_poly.type
_entity_poly.pdbx_seq_one_letter_code
_entity_poly.pdbx_strand_id
1 'polypeptide(L)'
;MHPCVGVSLSAVSSRPARQYHVILDPMNWIEAQRYCREKFTDLASVDNTDDVNILMNMGLPTTLTPWIGLYYDGGTWQWSMTDKDFFKPDGANYRNWTPGEPSSDWNNVQCVYMTANGQWNDASCEGAKKPMCSDVRGSNVTFVHIDTFMTWPEAQKYCREHYTDLASVRGSAENQKIMDLKPAEEDVWIGLSKTSWTWSNGSTTTFYYWNDGEPNDQTAVCAMMLFRKLGKWVDATCEQLKPFICHEAFCGVSLSERKYYFIYETMSWSDALAFCQRRYNGLLSPNSPENMVIVNNMVDLPRMKTSTNSSVAWIGLYNYWRQWIWSLSKTNYYQKDESTFRNWAPGKPDNLMEKVQCCEMYDTGEWNDVSCGFSREPICADVTGSSATFVHINISMTWTEAQSYCRGHHTDLASVRNMEENQKIMGIKPPGGQVWLGLRTGTWAWSSASTAVYRNWAEREPNDSGDCVVANFDNTGKWEDWNCNDSRAFICYHDVVISRLPKLVVKLSVQKSVSLDLDDLVVLNSMLQQLTQKLMERPANGKVKLSWRTRSDGKIFHKRT
;
A
#
# COMPACT_ATOMS: atom_id res chain seq x y z
N MET A 1 -8.37 -8.92 -26.02
CA MET A 1 -7.42 -7.98 -26.66
C MET A 1 -7.63 -6.61 -26.06
N HIS A 2 -6.77 -6.20 -25.13
CA HIS A 2 -5.97 -4.98 -25.25
C HIS A 2 -4.93 -4.98 -24.12
N PRO A 3 -3.63 -4.95 -24.45
CA PRO A 3 -2.56 -4.81 -23.47
C PRO A 3 -2.52 -3.37 -22.94
N CYS A 4 -1.98 -3.20 -21.74
CA CYS A 4 -1.69 -1.89 -21.15
C CYS A 4 -0.77 -1.08 -22.06
N VAL A 5 -1.34 -0.29 -22.97
CA VAL A 5 -0.64 0.77 -23.70
C VAL A 5 -1.37 2.06 -23.38
N GLY A 6 -0.90 2.71 -22.33
CA GLY A 6 -1.21 4.09 -21.99
C GLY A 6 0.02 4.63 -21.31
N VAL A 7 0.85 5.38 -22.05
CA VAL A 7 1.91 6.18 -21.46
C VAL A 7 1.23 7.30 -20.68
N SER A 8 0.96 7.02 -19.41
CA SER A 8 0.71 7.98 -18.36
C SER A 8 2.00 8.03 -17.55
N LEU A 9 2.64 9.21 -17.49
CA LEU A 9 3.71 9.48 -16.53
C LEU A 9 3.14 9.33 -15.13
N SER A 10 3.22 8.10 -14.64
CA SER A 10 2.69 7.66 -13.36
C SER A 10 3.88 7.59 -12.42
N ALA A 11 4.08 8.65 -11.64
CA ALA A 11 4.94 8.57 -10.46
C ALA A 11 4.16 7.83 -9.37
N VAL A 12 4.21 6.50 -9.44
CA VAL A 12 3.80 5.61 -8.36
C VAL A 12 4.88 5.68 -7.29
N SER A 13 4.63 6.34 -6.16
CA SER A 13 5.34 6.02 -4.91
C SER A 13 4.32 5.82 -3.79
N SER A 14 3.79 4.60 -3.70
CA SER A 14 3.20 4.11 -2.46
C SER A 14 4.34 3.99 -1.45
N ARG A 15 4.38 4.89 -0.46
CA ARG A 15 5.43 4.95 0.56
C ARG A 15 5.61 3.57 1.22
N PRO A 16 6.82 3.03 1.29
CA PRO A 16 7.07 1.87 2.13
C PRO A 16 6.98 2.27 3.61
N ALA A 17 6.24 1.51 4.41
CA ALA A 17 6.19 1.72 5.85
C ALA A 17 7.59 1.54 6.44
N ARG A 18 8.06 2.56 7.18
CA ARG A 18 9.38 2.58 7.81
C ARG A 18 9.26 2.07 9.25
N GLN A 19 10.03 1.04 9.56
CA GLN A 19 10.24 0.60 10.93
C GLN A 19 11.67 0.95 11.32
N TYR A 20 11.84 1.57 12.49
CA TYR A 20 13.16 1.97 12.97
C TYR A 20 13.63 1.04 14.08
N HIS A 21 14.93 0.77 14.12
CA HIS A 21 15.57 -0.14 15.06
C HIS A 21 16.84 0.50 15.60
N VAL A 22 16.92 0.69 16.91
CA VAL A 22 18.14 1.13 17.58
C VAL A 22 18.96 -0.09 17.97
N ILE A 23 20.19 -0.16 17.48
CA ILE A 23 21.13 -1.22 17.82
C ILE A 23 21.94 -0.77 19.03
N LEU A 24 22.04 -1.64 20.03
CA LEU A 24 22.59 -1.25 21.33
C LEU A 24 24.12 -1.22 21.36
N ASP A 25 24.77 -1.84 20.38
CA ASP A 25 26.23 -1.87 20.26
C ASP A 25 26.73 -0.59 19.58
N PRO A 26 27.61 0.19 20.23
CA PRO A 26 28.17 1.40 19.64
C PRO A 26 29.21 1.05 18.58
N MET A 27 29.18 1.78 17.47
CA MET A 27 30.11 1.61 16.35
C MET A 27 30.35 2.95 15.65
N ASN A 28 31.40 3.04 14.83
CA ASN A 28 31.60 4.24 14.01
C ASN A 28 30.53 4.30 12.90
N TRP A 29 30.39 5.45 12.24
CA TRP A 29 29.29 5.64 11.28
C TRP A 29 29.37 4.69 10.07
N ILE A 30 30.58 4.37 9.60
CA ILE A 30 30.80 3.47 8.46
C ILE A 30 30.42 2.02 8.82
N GLU A 31 30.83 1.57 10.01
CA GLU A 31 30.46 0.27 10.55
C GLU A 31 28.95 0.18 10.79
N ALA A 32 28.35 1.26 11.32
CA ALA A 32 26.92 1.43 11.51
C ALA A 32 26.14 1.27 10.20
N GLN A 33 26.54 1.97 9.16
CA GLN A 33 25.94 1.86 7.84
C GLN A 33 26.06 0.43 7.30
N ARG A 34 27.26 -0.17 7.38
CA ARG A 34 27.49 -1.54 6.92
C ARG A 34 26.61 -2.54 7.67
N TYR A 35 26.53 -2.43 8.99
CA TYR A 35 25.69 -3.28 9.84
C TYR A 35 24.21 -3.12 9.47
N CYS A 36 23.73 -1.87 9.35
CA CYS A 36 22.34 -1.62 9.00
C CYS A 36 22.00 -2.14 7.60
N ARG A 37 22.90 -2.06 6.63
CA ARG A 37 22.69 -2.64 5.29
C ARG A 37 22.72 -4.17 5.27
N GLU A 38 23.49 -4.78 6.16
CA GLU A 38 23.58 -6.24 6.28
C GLU A 38 22.32 -6.84 6.95
N LYS A 39 21.76 -6.16 7.95
CA LYS A 39 20.65 -6.69 8.78
C LYS A 39 19.29 -6.03 8.55
N PHE A 40 19.27 -4.83 7.99
CA PHE A 40 18.09 -4.00 7.72
C PHE A 40 18.22 -3.41 6.31
N THR A 41 17.53 -2.30 6.01
CA THR A 41 17.68 -1.63 4.71
C THR A 41 18.93 -0.73 4.68
N ASP A 42 18.99 0.27 5.57
CA ASP A 42 20.11 1.21 5.71
C ASP A 42 20.02 1.90 7.08
N LEU A 43 20.94 2.81 7.39
CA LEU A 43 20.76 3.79 8.46
C LEU A 43 19.50 4.62 8.23
N ALA A 44 18.86 5.00 9.33
CA ALA A 44 17.60 5.74 9.32
C ALA A 44 17.73 7.03 8.51
N SER A 45 16.87 7.18 7.49
CA SER A 45 16.66 8.48 6.86
C SER A 45 15.40 9.14 7.40
N VAL A 46 15.46 10.46 7.50
CA VAL A 46 14.41 11.30 8.08
C VAL A 46 14.12 12.40 7.09
N ASP A 47 12.95 12.36 6.46
CA ASP A 47 12.64 13.25 5.34
C ASP A 47 11.49 14.23 5.60
N ASN A 48 10.92 14.17 6.81
CA ASN A 48 9.86 15.05 7.28
C ASN A 48 9.71 14.98 8.82
N THR A 49 8.82 15.80 9.36
CA THR A 49 8.54 15.87 10.81
C THR A 49 7.82 14.63 11.36
N ASP A 50 7.04 13.91 10.56
CA ASP A 50 6.39 12.66 10.97
C ASP A 50 7.44 11.59 11.31
N ASP A 51 8.49 11.48 10.50
CA ASP A 51 9.62 10.57 10.76
C ASP A 51 10.29 10.94 12.10
N VAL A 52 10.54 12.23 12.35
CA VAL A 52 11.08 12.72 13.64
C VAL A 52 10.17 12.32 14.80
N ASN A 53 8.85 12.49 14.64
CA ASN A 53 7.86 12.15 15.67
C ASN A 53 7.79 10.64 15.95
N ILE A 54 7.87 9.79 14.91
CA ILE A 54 7.93 8.33 15.07
C ILE A 54 9.16 7.96 15.89
N LEU A 55 10.32 8.53 15.55
CA LEU A 55 11.58 8.29 16.25
C LEU A 55 11.55 8.73 17.71
N MET A 56 10.96 9.89 18.01
CA MET A 56 10.78 10.39 19.38
C MET A 56 9.83 9.51 20.21
N ASN A 57 8.79 8.96 19.57
CA ASN A 57 7.79 8.13 20.23
C ASN A 57 8.24 6.68 20.48
N MET A 58 9.47 6.31 20.10
CA MET A 58 10.05 4.99 20.41
C MET A 58 10.42 4.81 21.90
N GLY A 59 10.26 5.85 22.74
CA GLY A 59 10.56 5.79 24.17
C GLY A 59 12.06 5.67 24.47
N LEU A 60 12.90 6.29 23.63
CA LEU A 60 14.36 6.22 23.77
C LEU A 60 14.85 6.98 25.01
N PRO A 61 15.89 6.48 25.70
CA PRO A 61 16.51 7.21 26.81
C PRO A 61 17.00 8.60 26.36
N THR A 62 16.82 9.61 27.20
CA THR A 62 17.23 11.00 26.90
C THR A 62 18.74 11.18 26.70
N THR A 63 19.54 10.20 27.13
CA THR A 63 21.00 10.16 26.94
C THR A 63 21.42 9.49 25.63
N LEU A 64 20.50 8.88 24.89
CA LEU A 64 20.79 8.16 23.65
C LEU A 64 20.90 9.15 22.48
N THR A 65 22.05 9.13 21.79
CA THR A 65 22.31 9.97 20.62
C THR A 65 22.70 9.11 19.41
N PRO A 66 21.74 8.50 18.71
CA PRO A 66 22.05 7.48 17.73
C PRO A 66 22.51 8.05 16.38
N TRP A 67 23.35 7.30 15.67
CA TRP A 67 23.70 7.62 14.27
C TRP A 67 22.46 7.51 13.37
N ILE A 68 22.29 8.51 12.49
CA ILE A 68 21.32 8.48 11.39
C ILE A 68 22.07 8.54 10.06
N GLY A 69 21.37 8.27 8.95
CA GLY A 69 21.97 8.08 7.63
C GLY A 69 22.51 9.35 6.96
N LEU A 70 22.42 10.53 7.57
CA LEU A 70 22.91 11.77 6.96
C LEU A 70 24.43 11.91 7.17
N TYR A 71 25.17 12.21 6.10
CA TYR A 71 26.61 12.45 6.13
C TYR A 71 27.01 13.54 5.13
N TYR A 72 28.18 14.13 5.31
CA TYR A 72 28.77 15.15 4.44
C TYR A 72 29.87 14.52 3.58
N ASP A 73 29.75 14.59 2.27
CA ASP A 73 30.66 13.94 1.32
C ASP A 73 31.89 14.77 0.92
N GLY A 74 32.03 15.99 1.48
CA GLY A 74 33.07 16.95 1.09
C GLY A 74 32.54 18.11 0.23
N GLY A 75 31.30 18.05 -0.24
CA GLY A 75 30.63 19.15 -0.93
C GLY A 75 29.20 19.41 -0.47
N THR A 76 28.44 18.38 -0.11
CA THR A 76 27.03 18.52 0.30
C THR A 76 26.59 17.42 1.27
N TRP A 77 25.48 17.67 1.96
CA TRP A 77 24.86 16.71 2.87
C TRP A 77 24.04 15.68 2.07
N GLN A 78 24.42 14.41 2.16
CA GLN A 78 23.82 13.29 1.48
C GLN A 78 23.26 12.26 2.47
N TRP A 79 22.13 11.66 2.12
CA TRP A 79 21.60 10.51 2.86
C TRP A 79 22.30 9.24 2.38
N SER A 80 22.58 8.34 3.32
CA SER A 80 23.09 7.00 3.03
C SER A 80 22.11 6.20 2.17
N MET A 81 20.81 6.43 2.38
CA MET A 81 19.77 5.94 1.49
C MET A 81 19.64 6.85 0.27
N THR A 82 19.83 6.28 -0.92
CA THR A 82 19.86 7.02 -2.19
C THR A 82 18.68 6.73 -3.12
N ASP A 83 17.75 5.88 -2.69
CA ASP A 83 16.55 5.56 -3.47
C ASP A 83 15.59 6.76 -3.45
N LYS A 84 15.39 7.42 -4.59
CA LYS A 84 14.55 8.61 -4.70
C LYS A 84 13.08 8.30 -4.42
N ASP A 85 12.64 7.06 -4.65
CA ASP A 85 11.29 6.61 -4.30
C ASP A 85 11.05 6.62 -2.78
N PHE A 86 12.12 6.68 -1.99
CA PHE A 86 12.07 6.73 -0.54
C PHE A 86 11.68 8.10 -0.02
N PHE A 87 12.19 9.18 -0.62
CA PHE A 87 12.00 10.54 -0.13
C PHE A 87 10.74 11.17 -0.71
N LYS A 88 10.02 12.00 0.08
CA LYS A 88 9.05 12.95 -0.48
C LYS A 88 9.73 13.84 -1.54
N PRO A 89 8.99 14.48 -2.46
CA PRO A 89 9.52 15.63 -3.20
C PRO A 89 10.20 16.59 -2.21
N ASP A 90 11.48 16.89 -2.43
CA ASP A 90 12.36 17.69 -1.55
C ASP A 90 12.67 17.10 -0.16
N GLY A 91 12.18 15.91 0.18
CA GLY A 91 12.45 15.24 1.46
C GLY A 91 13.93 14.90 1.67
N ALA A 92 14.67 14.64 0.59
CA ALA A 92 16.12 14.48 0.64
C ALA A 92 16.83 15.76 1.12
N ASN A 93 16.19 16.93 1.01
CA ASN A 93 16.67 18.22 1.46
C ASN A 93 16.16 18.60 2.86
N TYR A 94 15.29 17.80 3.48
CA TYR A 94 14.79 18.08 4.82
C TYR A 94 15.94 18.07 5.83
N ARG A 95 16.00 19.09 6.69
CA ARG A 95 17.00 19.22 7.73
C ARG A 95 16.33 19.61 9.05
N ASN A 96 16.71 18.93 10.14
CA ASN A 96 16.25 19.24 11.49
C ASN A 96 17.44 19.54 12.43
N TRP A 97 18.36 20.38 11.97
CA TRP A 97 19.55 20.77 12.73
C TRP A 97 19.18 21.44 14.05
N THR A 98 19.98 21.20 15.08
CA THR A 98 19.97 22.00 16.31
C THR A 98 20.40 23.43 15.99
N PRO A 99 19.84 24.47 16.63
CA PRO A 99 20.26 25.85 16.40
C PRO A 99 21.79 26.01 16.56
N GLY A 100 22.45 26.50 15.50
CA GLY A 100 23.91 26.65 15.46
C GLY A 100 24.65 25.51 14.76
N GLU A 101 23.96 24.44 14.38
CA GLU A 101 24.50 23.32 13.59
C GLU A 101 24.07 23.42 12.11
N PRO A 102 24.83 22.84 11.17
CA PRO A 102 26.10 22.15 11.37
C PRO A 102 27.23 23.13 11.69
N SER A 103 28.14 22.74 12.58
CA SER A 103 29.30 23.54 12.96
C SER A 103 30.41 23.42 11.90
N SER A 104 30.92 24.56 11.42
CA SER A 104 31.82 24.68 10.26
C SER A 104 33.28 24.28 10.50
N ASP A 105 33.59 23.62 11.60
CA ASP A 105 34.96 23.61 12.15
C ASP A 105 35.85 22.46 11.65
N TRP A 106 35.41 21.64 10.68
CA TRP A 106 36.15 20.44 10.28
C TRP A 106 36.15 20.24 8.77
N ASN A 107 37.33 20.36 8.13
CA ASN A 107 37.56 20.06 6.71
C ASN A 107 37.48 18.55 6.35
N ASN A 108 36.68 17.75 7.08
CA ASN A 108 36.60 16.29 6.95
C ASN A 108 35.15 15.82 6.74
N VAL A 109 34.98 14.56 6.32
CA VAL A 109 33.69 13.86 6.26
C VAL A 109 33.02 13.92 7.64
N GLN A 110 31.86 14.55 7.71
CA GLN A 110 31.04 14.69 8.92
C GLN A 110 29.85 13.76 8.84
N CYS A 111 29.45 13.20 9.98
CA CYS A 111 28.33 12.28 10.09
C CYS A 111 27.33 12.81 11.13
N VAL A 112 26.06 12.46 10.98
CA VAL A 112 25.00 13.09 11.77
C VAL A 112 24.40 12.12 12.77
N TYR A 113 24.25 12.59 14.00
CA TYR A 113 23.50 11.88 15.03
C TYR A 113 22.28 12.69 15.46
N MET A 114 21.25 11.98 15.92
CA MET A 114 20.02 12.57 16.42
C MET A 114 20.11 12.76 17.93
N THR A 115 19.56 13.85 18.44
CA THR A 115 19.39 14.13 19.87
C THR A 115 18.08 13.53 20.39
N ALA A 116 17.92 13.45 21.71
CA ALA A 116 16.68 12.99 22.34
C ALA A 116 15.43 13.81 21.96
N ASN A 117 15.64 15.05 21.48
CA ASN A 117 14.59 15.98 21.11
C ASN A 117 14.27 15.91 19.61
N GLY A 118 14.86 14.94 18.89
CA GLY A 118 14.68 14.76 17.45
C GLY A 118 15.54 15.69 16.57
N GLN A 119 16.27 16.65 17.16
CA GLN A 119 17.17 17.56 16.44
C GLN A 119 18.53 16.93 16.13
N TRP A 120 19.27 17.47 15.18
CA TRP A 120 20.48 16.85 14.63
C TRP A 120 21.73 17.68 14.90
N ASN A 121 22.85 17.00 15.14
CA ASN A 121 24.17 17.60 15.23
C ASN A 121 25.14 16.79 14.35
N ASP A 122 26.13 17.48 13.78
CA ASP A 122 27.24 16.83 13.11
C ASP A 122 28.30 16.37 14.13
N ALA A 123 29.06 15.34 13.75
CA ALA A 123 30.19 14.83 14.50
C ALA A 123 31.17 14.12 13.56
N SER A 124 32.38 13.86 14.07
CA SER A 124 33.33 12.97 13.40
C SER A 124 32.70 11.58 13.18
N CYS A 125 32.78 11.09 11.95
CA CYS A 125 32.30 9.76 11.57
C CYS A 125 32.99 8.61 12.33
N GLU A 126 34.18 8.86 12.89
CA GLU A 126 34.93 7.91 13.72
C GLU A 126 34.35 7.76 15.14
N GLY A 127 33.41 8.63 15.52
CA GLY A 127 32.77 8.57 16.83
C GLY A 127 31.99 7.28 17.06
N ALA A 128 32.18 6.64 18.21
CA ALA A 128 31.40 5.46 18.57
C ALA A 128 30.00 5.88 19.07
N LYS A 129 28.96 5.62 18.28
CA LYS A 129 27.56 5.81 18.68
C LYS A 129 26.71 4.61 18.27
N LYS A 130 25.57 4.47 18.93
CA LYS A 130 24.60 3.40 18.64
C LYS A 130 23.88 3.71 17.33
N PRO A 131 23.83 2.82 16.34
CA PRO A 131 23.17 3.13 15.09
C PRO A 131 21.66 2.95 15.17
N MET A 132 20.95 3.81 14.45
CA MET A 132 19.55 3.66 14.18
C MET A 132 19.38 3.17 12.74
N CYS A 133 18.98 1.91 12.59
CA CYS A 133 18.69 1.33 11.29
C CYS A 133 17.22 1.56 10.92
N SER A 134 16.93 1.75 9.65
CA SER A 134 15.58 1.63 9.10
C SER A 134 15.41 0.29 8.40
N ASP A 135 14.36 -0.44 8.76
CA ASP A 135 13.77 -1.48 7.95
C ASP A 135 12.66 -0.83 7.12
N VAL A 136 12.97 -0.67 5.85
CA VAL A 136 12.01 -0.25 4.85
C VAL A 136 11.35 -1.52 4.37
N ARG A 137 10.11 -1.75 4.83
CA ARG A 137 9.27 -2.78 4.21
C ARG A 137 8.85 -2.24 2.85
N GLY A 138 9.78 -2.33 1.90
CA GLY A 138 9.72 -1.87 0.54
C GLY A 138 8.59 -2.54 -0.22
N SER A 139 7.36 -2.07 -0.06
CA SER A 139 6.15 -2.59 -0.71
C SER A 139 5.92 -4.10 -0.48
N ASN A 140 4.72 -4.61 -0.77
CA ASN A 140 4.55 -6.06 -0.92
C ASN A 140 5.19 -6.49 -2.25
N VAL A 141 6.49 -6.24 -2.47
CA VAL A 141 7.14 -6.66 -3.70
C VAL A 141 7.19 -8.20 -3.71
N THR A 142 6.59 -8.78 -4.74
CA THR A 142 6.58 -10.22 -4.96
C THR A 142 7.57 -10.51 -6.07
N PHE A 143 8.53 -11.38 -5.80
CA PHE A 143 9.46 -11.85 -6.81
C PHE A 143 8.92 -13.12 -7.45
N VAL A 144 8.99 -13.18 -8.78
CA VAL A 144 8.50 -14.31 -9.56
C VAL A 144 9.64 -14.86 -10.38
N HIS A 145 9.95 -16.14 -10.18
CA HIS A 145 10.93 -16.85 -11.00
C HIS A 145 10.29 -17.30 -12.31
N ILE A 146 10.92 -16.91 -13.42
CA ILE A 146 10.55 -17.33 -14.77
C ILE A 146 11.59 -18.32 -15.27
N ASP A 147 11.16 -19.58 -15.36
CA ASP A 147 11.97 -20.73 -15.77
C ASP A 147 12.10 -20.82 -17.31
N THR A 148 12.35 -19.68 -17.96
CA THR A 148 12.51 -19.58 -19.41
C THR A 148 13.82 -18.89 -19.71
N PHE A 149 14.61 -19.49 -20.59
CA PHE A 149 15.95 -19.03 -20.91
C PHE A 149 15.89 -17.91 -21.95
N MET A 150 16.21 -16.68 -21.54
CA MET A 150 16.19 -15.49 -22.38
C MET A 150 17.48 -14.68 -22.22
N THR A 151 17.82 -13.87 -23.23
CA THR A 151 18.84 -12.83 -23.07
C THR A 151 18.34 -11.76 -22.10
N TRP A 152 19.24 -10.98 -21.49
CA TRP A 152 18.83 -9.95 -20.53
C TRP A 152 17.79 -8.95 -21.12
N PRO A 153 17.96 -8.43 -22.36
CA PRO A 153 16.98 -7.51 -22.95
C PRO A 153 15.62 -8.17 -23.23
N GLU A 154 15.62 -9.45 -23.63
CA GLU A 154 14.39 -10.21 -23.85
C GLU A 154 13.68 -10.50 -22.53
N ALA A 155 14.42 -10.87 -21.49
CA ALA A 155 13.91 -11.08 -20.13
C ALA A 155 13.29 -9.79 -19.56
N GLN A 156 13.95 -8.65 -19.76
CA GLN A 156 13.42 -7.33 -19.38
C GLN A 156 12.10 -7.03 -20.07
N LYS A 157 12.07 -7.21 -21.40
CA LYS A 157 10.86 -7.01 -22.19
C LYS A 157 9.74 -7.93 -21.72
N TYR A 158 10.04 -9.21 -21.49
CA TYR A 158 9.08 -10.16 -20.95
C TYR A 158 8.52 -9.72 -19.59
N CYS A 159 9.40 -9.32 -18.66
CA CYS A 159 8.96 -8.86 -17.34
C CYS A 159 8.10 -7.59 -17.44
N ARG A 160 8.37 -6.68 -18.38
CA ARG A 160 7.53 -5.49 -18.59
C ARG A 160 6.20 -5.78 -19.29
N GLU A 161 6.14 -6.84 -20.10
CA GLU A 161 4.90 -7.27 -20.76
C GLU A 161 3.97 -8.05 -19.82
N HIS A 162 4.54 -8.78 -18.85
CA HIS A 162 3.78 -9.72 -18.00
C HIS A 162 3.76 -9.36 -16.50
N TYR A 163 4.68 -8.51 -16.04
CA TYR A 163 4.88 -8.09 -14.64
C TYR A 163 5.20 -6.58 -14.60
N THR A 164 5.92 -6.11 -13.56
CA THR A 164 6.37 -4.71 -13.50
C THR A 164 7.68 -4.52 -14.29
N ASP A 165 8.77 -5.17 -13.87
CA ASP A 165 10.08 -5.15 -14.54
C ASP A 165 10.95 -6.32 -14.02
N LEU A 166 12.16 -6.50 -14.56
CA LEU A 166 13.19 -7.36 -13.97
C LEU A 166 13.52 -6.93 -12.55
N ALA A 167 13.76 -7.90 -11.66
CA ALA A 167 13.94 -7.70 -10.23
C ALA A 167 14.94 -6.58 -9.90
N SER A 168 14.45 -5.56 -9.20
CA SER A 168 15.31 -4.62 -8.47
C SER A 168 15.48 -5.09 -7.03
N VAL A 169 16.72 -5.15 -6.56
CA VAL A 169 17.04 -5.62 -5.20
C VAL A 169 17.50 -4.44 -4.38
N ARG A 170 16.65 -3.98 -3.45
CA ARG A 170 16.84 -2.73 -2.72
C ARG A 170 17.55 -2.91 -1.38
N GLY A 171 17.72 -4.15 -0.92
CA GLY A 171 18.43 -4.49 0.31
C GLY A 171 18.55 -5.99 0.54
N SER A 172 19.23 -6.37 1.63
CA SER A 172 19.50 -7.76 2.01
C SER A 172 18.24 -8.61 2.20
N ALA A 173 17.16 -8.03 2.75
CA ALA A 173 15.89 -8.72 2.95
C ALA A 173 15.20 -9.11 1.62
N GLU A 174 15.25 -8.25 0.60
CA GLU A 174 14.74 -8.57 -0.74
C GLU A 174 15.63 -9.58 -1.45
N ASN A 175 16.95 -9.45 -1.30
CA ASN A 175 17.91 -10.43 -1.79
C ASN A 175 17.60 -11.82 -1.23
N GLN A 176 17.25 -11.90 0.06
CA GLN A 176 16.84 -13.13 0.73
C GLN A 176 15.51 -13.68 0.20
N LYS A 177 14.52 -12.83 -0.10
CA LYS A 177 13.25 -13.28 -0.70
C LYS A 177 13.47 -13.96 -2.06
N ILE A 178 14.39 -13.45 -2.89
CA ILE A 178 14.76 -14.08 -4.15
C ILE A 178 15.46 -15.42 -3.88
N MET A 179 16.37 -15.47 -2.90
CA MET A 179 17.02 -16.71 -2.46
C MET A 179 16.03 -17.80 -2.02
N ASP A 180 14.92 -17.41 -1.38
CA ASP A 180 13.89 -18.34 -0.92
C ASP A 180 13.04 -18.94 -2.06
N LEU A 181 13.07 -18.38 -3.27
CA LEU A 181 12.40 -18.94 -4.44
C LEU A 181 13.02 -20.27 -4.91
N LYS A 182 14.30 -20.50 -4.56
CA LYS A 182 15.11 -21.70 -4.88
C LYS A 182 14.87 -22.30 -6.27
N PRO A 183 15.09 -21.55 -7.37
CA PRO A 183 15.11 -22.13 -8.70
C PRO A 183 16.38 -22.96 -8.90
N ALA A 184 16.26 -24.29 -8.87
CA ALA A 184 17.20 -25.31 -9.37
C ALA A 184 18.74 -25.14 -9.12
N GLU A 185 19.18 -24.25 -8.24
CA GLU A 185 20.55 -23.74 -8.13
C GLU A 185 21.11 -23.05 -9.39
N GLU A 186 20.24 -22.50 -10.24
CA GLU A 186 20.62 -21.86 -11.50
C GLU A 186 20.87 -20.36 -11.33
N ASP A 187 21.77 -19.81 -12.15
CA ASP A 187 22.06 -18.38 -12.16
C ASP A 187 20.93 -17.63 -12.87
N VAL A 188 20.44 -16.55 -12.27
CA VAL A 188 19.27 -15.81 -12.79
C VAL A 188 19.60 -14.38 -13.16
N TRP A 189 18.97 -13.87 -14.21
CA TRP A 189 19.00 -12.43 -14.49
C TRP A 189 18.25 -11.62 -13.43
N ILE A 190 18.85 -10.50 -13.03
CA ILE A 190 18.22 -9.42 -12.25
C ILE A 190 18.30 -8.11 -13.04
N GLY A 191 17.53 -7.10 -12.65
CA GLY A 191 17.34 -5.86 -13.41
C GLY A 191 18.53 -4.90 -13.42
N LEU A 192 19.70 -5.28 -12.91
CA LEU A 192 20.85 -4.38 -12.81
C LEU A 192 21.68 -4.41 -14.12
N SER A 193 21.95 -3.24 -14.71
CA SER A 193 22.76 -3.10 -15.94
C SER A 193 23.59 -1.80 -16.00
N LYS A 194 24.53 -1.68 -16.94
CA LYS A 194 25.64 -0.72 -16.91
C LYS A 194 25.45 0.50 -17.84
N THR A 195 25.32 1.68 -17.21
CA THR A 195 25.97 2.98 -17.59
C THR A 195 26.49 3.68 -16.32
N SER A 196 25.90 3.40 -15.16
CA SER A 196 26.44 3.62 -13.80
C SER A 196 25.83 2.61 -12.81
N TRP A 197 25.72 1.34 -13.23
CA TRP A 197 25.01 0.27 -12.51
C TRP A 197 23.61 0.69 -12.01
N THR A 198 22.72 0.90 -12.98
CA THR A 198 21.35 1.38 -12.73
C THR A 198 20.36 0.24 -12.88
N TRP A 199 19.33 0.22 -12.05
CA TRP A 199 18.25 -0.76 -12.16
C TRP A 199 17.35 -0.47 -13.36
N SER A 200 16.82 -1.52 -13.97
CA SER A 200 15.95 -1.47 -15.15
C SER A 200 14.68 -0.67 -14.91
N ASN A 201 14.17 -0.69 -13.69
CA ASN A 201 13.01 0.09 -13.26
C ASN A 201 13.32 1.56 -12.95
N GLY A 202 14.57 2.00 -13.07
CA GLY A 202 14.99 3.37 -12.77
C GLY A 202 15.35 3.66 -11.30
N SER A 203 15.32 2.65 -10.41
CA SER A 203 15.72 2.82 -9.00
C SER A 203 17.21 3.18 -8.87
N THR A 204 17.51 4.04 -7.89
CA THR A 204 18.85 4.61 -7.64
C THR A 204 19.50 4.11 -6.34
N THR A 205 19.13 2.92 -5.86
CA THR A 205 19.73 2.33 -4.63
C THR A 205 21.24 2.09 -4.77
N THR A 206 21.98 2.30 -3.68
CA THR A 206 23.43 2.01 -3.54
C THR A 206 23.70 0.61 -2.96
N PHE A 207 22.67 -0.22 -2.78
CA PHE A 207 22.84 -1.59 -2.33
C PHE A 207 23.47 -2.44 -3.44
N TYR A 208 24.69 -2.91 -3.20
CA TYR A 208 25.39 -3.85 -4.06
C TYR A 208 25.72 -5.11 -3.27
N TYR A 209 25.34 -6.26 -3.82
CA TYR A 209 25.65 -7.56 -3.24
C TYR A 209 26.59 -8.38 -4.12
N TRP A 210 27.59 -7.71 -4.70
CA TRP A 210 28.62 -8.33 -5.53
C TRP A 210 29.35 -9.46 -4.80
N ASN A 211 29.70 -10.49 -5.56
CA ASN A 211 30.63 -11.54 -5.17
C ASN A 211 32.06 -10.98 -5.03
N ASP A 212 32.92 -11.67 -4.28
CA ASP A 212 34.29 -11.21 -4.07
C ASP A 212 35.04 -11.09 -5.40
N GLY A 213 35.58 -9.89 -5.66
CA GLY A 213 36.30 -9.58 -6.90
C GLY A 213 35.44 -9.07 -8.04
N GLU A 214 34.12 -8.94 -7.86
CA GLU A 214 33.19 -8.42 -8.88
C GLU A 214 32.76 -6.96 -8.61
N PRO A 215 32.37 -6.21 -9.65
CA PRO A 215 32.38 -6.57 -11.08
C PRO A 215 33.78 -6.51 -11.70
N ASN A 216 34.17 -7.53 -12.48
CA ASN A 216 35.53 -7.64 -13.05
C ASN A 216 35.64 -7.53 -14.57
N ASP A 217 34.52 -7.59 -15.31
CA ASP A 217 34.51 -7.59 -16.76
C ASP A 217 34.08 -6.22 -17.31
N GLN A 218 34.98 -5.59 -18.08
CA GLN A 218 34.70 -4.28 -18.66
C GLN A 218 33.62 -4.34 -19.75
N THR A 219 33.45 -5.50 -20.39
CA THR A 219 32.52 -5.77 -21.49
C THR A 219 31.19 -6.38 -21.04
N ALA A 220 31.14 -6.98 -19.85
CA ALA A 220 29.91 -7.40 -19.22
C ALA A 220 29.14 -6.19 -18.67
N VAL A 221 27.88 -6.04 -19.11
CA VAL A 221 27.04 -4.87 -18.80
C VAL A 221 25.70 -5.22 -18.17
N CYS A 222 25.45 -6.50 -17.89
CA CYS A 222 24.26 -7.01 -17.21
C CYS A 222 24.67 -7.75 -15.93
N ALA A 223 23.81 -7.86 -14.92
CA ALA A 223 24.11 -8.58 -13.68
C ALA A 223 23.26 -9.84 -13.51
N MET A 224 23.87 -10.89 -12.96
CA MET A 224 23.21 -12.12 -12.53
C MET A 224 23.35 -12.33 -11.03
N MET A 225 22.35 -12.99 -10.44
CA MET A 225 22.41 -13.50 -9.08
C MET A 225 22.79 -14.98 -9.10
N LEU A 226 23.80 -15.35 -8.30
CA LEU A 226 24.29 -16.71 -8.15
C LEU A 226 23.71 -17.36 -6.87
N PHE A 227 22.77 -18.29 -7.02
CA PHE A 227 22.20 -19.00 -5.86
C PHE A 227 23.25 -19.84 -5.11
N ARG A 228 24.20 -20.44 -5.85
CA ARG A 228 25.32 -21.21 -5.26
C ARG A 228 26.29 -20.37 -4.45
N LYS A 229 26.28 -19.05 -4.61
CA LYS A 229 27.10 -18.10 -3.86
C LYS A 229 26.24 -17.27 -2.90
N LEU A 230 25.22 -17.87 -2.30
CA LEU A 230 24.35 -17.22 -1.31
C LEU A 230 23.67 -15.96 -1.85
N GLY A 231 23.36 -15.93 -3.14
CA GLY A 231 22.64 -14.82 -3.78
C GLY A 231 23.53 -13.63 -4.12
N LYS A 232 24.86 -13.82 -4.13
CA LYS A 232 25.83 -12.82 -4.57
C LYS A 232 25.75 -12.57 -6.07
N TRP A 233 26.10 -11.35 -6.48
CA TRP A 233 25.96 -10.90 -7.87
C TRP A 233 27.28 -10.96 -8.63
N VAL A 234 27.20 -11.19 -9.93
CA VAL A 234 28.32 -11.13 -10.87
C VAL A 234 27.88 -10.36 -12.12
N ASP A 235 28.80 -9.70 -12.78
CA ASP A 235 28.56 -9.15 -14.11
C ASP A 235 28.65 -10.24 -15.19
N ALA A 236 27.80 -10.14 -16.20
CA ALA A 236 27.75 -11.07 -17.31
C ALA A 236 27.39 -10.39 -18.64
N THR A 237 27.77 -11.07 -19.72
CA THR A 237 27.39 -10.72 -21.09
C THR A 237 25.89 -10.90 -21.29
N CYS A 238 25.21 -9.85 -21.73
CA CYS A 238 23.75 -9.79 -21.79
C CYS A 238 23.13 -10.80 -22.78
N GLU A 239 23.93 -11.34 -23.69
CA GLU A 239 23.57 -12.32 -24.70
C GLU A 239 23.44 -13.75 -24.15
N GLN A 240 23.83 -13.98 -22.89
CA GLN A 240 23.64 -15.29 -22.29
C GLN A 240 22.15 -15.59 -22.10
N LEU A 241 21.74 -16.80 -22.45
CA LEU A 241 20.42 -17.31 -22.15
C LEU A 241 20.39 -17.81 -20.70
N LYS A 242 19.54 -17.20 -19.87
CA LYS A 242 19.35 -17.59 -18.46
C LYS A 242 17.89 -17.46 -18.04
N PRO A 243 17.44 -18.23 -17.03
CA PRO A 243 16.22 -17.92 -16.32
C PRO A 243 16.33 -16.55 -15.63
N PHE A 244 15.21 -15.98 -15.24
CA PHE A 244 15.20 -14.59 -14.75
C PHE A 244 14.12 -14.35 -13.70
N ILE A 245 14.36 -13.32 -12.87
CA ILE A 245 13.42 -12.92 -11.82
C ILE A 245 12.73 -11.63 -12.25
N CYS A 246 11.41 -11.68 -12.36
CA CYS A 246 10.61 -10.46 -12.44
C CYS A 246 10.21 -10.02 -11.02
N HIS A 247 10.00 -8.73 -10.83
CA HIS A 247 9.28 -8.23 -9.66
C HIS A 247 7.89 -7.74 -10.05
N GLU A 248 6.95 -7.97 -9.15
CA GLU A 248 5.62 -7.39 -9.17
C GLU A 248 5.51 -6.49 -7.94
N ALA A 249 5.36 -5.19 -8.16
CA ALA A 249 4.97 -4.29 -7.10
C ALA A 249 3.46 -4.45 -6.90
N PHE A 250 3.03 -4.93 -5.73
CA PHE A 250 1.67 -4.69 -5.30
C PHE A 250 1.48 -3.17 -5.23
N CYS A 251 0.64 -2.60 -6.10
CA CYS A 251 -0.04 -1.34 -5.84
C CYS A 251 -0.93 -1.55 -4.62
N GLY A 252 -0.34 -1.47 -3.43
CA GLY A 252 -0.98 -1.73 -2.16
C GLY A 252 -1.76 -0.53 -1.65
N VAL A 253 -2.80 -0.12 -2.38
CA VAL A 253 -4.13 0.30 -1.90
C VAL A 253 -5.00 0.22 -3.16
N SER A 254 -6.21 -0.35 -3.08
CA SER A 254 -7.26 0.07 -4.01
C SER A 254 -7.55 1.53 -3.68
N LEU A 255 -6.74 2.45 -4.21
CA LEU A 255 -7.17 3.83 -4.35
C LEU A 255 -8.34 3.73 -5.31
N SER A 256 -9.52 3.97 -4.78
CA SER A 256 -10.71 4.20 -5.60
C SER A 256 -10.32 5.10 -6.77
N GLU A 257 -10.56 4.66 -8.00
CA GLU A 257 -10.31 5.47 -9.18
C GLU A 257 -11.20 6.71 -9.05
N ARG A 258 -10.59 7.86 -8.72
CA ARG A 258 -11.27 9.13 -8.54
C ARG A 258 -11.29 9.85 -9.88
N LYS A 259 -12.47 10.04 -10.46
CA LYS A 259 -12.69 10.87 -11.65
C LYS A 259 -13.30 12.19 -11.21
N TYR A 260 -12.80 13.30 -11.75
CA TYR A 260 -13.39 14.61 -11.50
C TYR A 260 -14.01 15.17 -12.78
N TYR A 261 -15.14 15.84 -12.63
CA TYR A 261 -15.95 16.36 -13.72
C TYR A 261 -16.19 17.85 -13.51
N PHE A 262 -15.78 18.64 -14.48
CA PHE A 262 -15.98 20.08 -14.52
C PHE A 262 -17.38 20.37 -15.05
N ILE A 263 -18.19 21.08 -14.27
CA ILE A 263 -19.54 21.44 -14.65
C ILE A 263 -19.58 22.94 -14.95
N TYR A 264 -19.84 23.29 -16.22
CA TYR A 264 -19.81 24.68 -16.70
C TYR A 264 -21.08 25.49 -16.38
N GLU A 265 -22.03 24.90 -15.65
CA GLU A 265 -23.22 25.60 -15.18
C GLU A 265 -22.93 26.26 -13.83
N THR A 266 -23.19 27.56 -13.71
CA THR A 266 -23.04 28.27 -12.43
C THR A 266 -24.24 28.00 -11.51
N MET A 267 -23.96 27.74 -10.24
CA MET A 267 -25.00 27.49 -9.25
C MET A 267 -24.52 27.83 -7.82
N SER A 268 -25.45 27.93 -6.87
CA SER A 268 -25.11 28.10 -5.45
C SER A 268 -24.36 26.87 -4.93
N TRP A 269 -23.62 26.99 -3.82
CA TRP A 269 -22.90 25.84 -3.28
C TRP A 269 -23.83 24.69 -2.90
N SER A 270 -25.03 25.00 -2.36
CA SER A 270 -26.04 23.98 -2.04
C SER A 270 -26.61 23.27 -3.27
N ASP A 271 -26.85 24.02 -4.35
CA ASP A 271 -27.34 23.44 -5.61
C ASP A 271 -26.24 22.60 -6.27
N ALA A 272 -25.00 23.06 -6.21
CA ALA A 272 -23.80 22.33 -6.64
C ALA A 272 -23.65 21.01 -5.90
N LEU A 273 -23.79 21.01 -4.58
CA LEU A 273 -23.75 19.80 -3.78
C LEU A 273 -24.84 18.81 -4.21
N ALA A 274 -26.09 19.28 -4.31
CA ALA A 274 -27.22 18.44 -4.70
C ALA A 274 -27.11 17.95 -6.16
N PHE A 275 -26.56 18.76 -7.06
CA PHE A 275 -26.30 18.36 -8.45
C PHE A 275 -25.25 17.25 -8.50
N CYS A 276 -24.09 17.46 -7.87
CA CYS A 276 -23.00 16.49 -7.89
C CYS A 276 -23.37 15.18 -7.18
N GLN A 277 -24.14 15.22 -6.08
CA GLN A 277 -24.60 14.00 -5.39
C GLN A 277 -25.64 13.18 -6.19
N ARG A 278 -26.37 13.81 -7.12
CA ARG A 278 -27.39 13.11 -7.92
C ARG A 278 -26.83 12.44 -9.16
N ARG A 279 -25.78 13.02 -9.75
CA ARG A 279 -25.20 12.59 -11.04
C ARG A 279 -23.82 11.96 -10.92
N TYR A 280 -23.17 12.16 -9.79
CA TYR A 280 -21.85 11.67 -9.42
C TYR A 280 -21.89 11.26 -7.93
N ASN A 281 -20.74 11.15 -7.25
CA ASN A 281 -20.69 10.79 -5.84
C ASN A 281 -20.76 12.01 -4.89
N GLY A 282 -20.39 13.20 -5.37
CA GLY A 282 -20.52 14.47 -4.63
C GLY A 282 -19.55 15.54 -5.13
N LEU A 283 -19.43 16.65 -4.41
CA LEU A 283 -18.48 17.70 -4.74
C LEU A 283 -17.03 17.23 -4.51
N LEU A 284 -16.11 17.74 -5.34
CA LEU A 284 -14.67 17.55 -5.23
C LEU A 284 -14.23 17.81 -3.79
N SER A 285 -13.67 16.80 -3.14
CA SER A 285 -13.21 16.92 -1.75
C SER A 285 -11.79 16.36 -1.60
N PRO A 286 -10.78 17.08 -2.12
CA PRO A 286 -9.40 16.63 -2.20
C PRO A 286 -8.82 16.54 -0.80
N ASN A 287 -8.24 15.40 -0.49
CA ASN A 287 -7.88 15.03 0.88
C ASN A 287 -6.42 14.67 1.05
N SER A 288 -5.65 14.92 0.00
CA SER A 288 -4.23 14.69 -0.06
C SER A 288 -3.62 15.59 -1.14
N PRO A 289 -2.32 15.90 -1.05
CA PRO A 289 -1.59 16.58 -2.11
C PRO A 289 -1.70 15.86 -3.47
N GLU A 290 -1.76 14.53 -3.48
CA GLU A 290 -1.90 13.72 -4.69
C GLU A 290 -3.26 13.94 -5.39
N ASN A 291 -4.34 14.14 -4.61
CA ASN A 291 -5.64 14.51 -5.18
C ASN A 291 -5.58 15.91 -5.82
N MET A 292 -4.83 16.84 -5.24
CA MET A 292 -4.62 18.18 -5.80
C MET A 292 -3.79 18.15 -7.08
N VAL A 293 -2.79 17.28 -7.21
CA VAL A 293 -2.02 17.12 -8.45
C VAL A 293 -2.91 16.69 -9.62
N ILE A 294 -3.86 15.79 -9.37
CA ILE A 294 -4.81 15.34 -10.42
C ILE A 294 -5.70 16.50 -10.86
N VAL A 295 -6.26 17.23 -9.90
CA VAL A 295 -7.15 18.38 -10.16
C VAL A 295 -6.42 19.51 -10.88
N ASN A 296 -5.20 19.85 -10.43
CA ASN A 296 -4.40 20.95 -10.99
C ASN A 296 -3.91 20.68 -12.42
N ASN A 297 -3.81 19.40 -12.81
CA ASN A 297 -3.38 19.00 -14.15
C ASN A 297 -4.56 18.72 -15.11
N MET A 298 -5.81 18.94 -14.69
CA MET A 298 -6.96 18.78 -15.59
C MET A 298 -7.01 19.93 -16.60
N VAL A 299 -7.19 19.55 -17.88
CA VAL A 299 -7.24 20.46 -19.02
C VAL A 299 -8.32 21.54 -18.87
N ASP A 300 -9.37 21.26 -18.10
CA ASP A 300 -10.51 22.16 -17.90
C ASP A 300 -10.36 23.14 -16.74
N LEU A 301 -9.36 22.99 -15.86
CA LEU A 301 -9.15 23.91 -14.74
C LEU A 301 -8.86 25.36 -15.19
N PRO A 302 -7.99 25.61 -16.20
CA PRO A 302 -7.77 26.96 -16.73
C PRO A 302 -8.97 27.56 -17.50
N ARG A 303 -10.05 26.78 -17.71
CA ARG A 303 -11.23 27.18 -18.50
C ARG A 303 -12.37 27.72 -17.63
N MET A 304 -12.34 27.52 -16.31
CA MET A 304 -13.35 27.98 -15.34
C MET A 304 -13.17 29.46 -14.97
N LYS A 305 -13.18 30.37 -15.95
CA LYS A 305 -12.90 31.80 -15.74
C LYS A 305 -14.16 32.58 -15.34
N THR A 306 -14.12 33.31 -14.23
CA THR A 306 -15.12 34.34 -13.93
C THR A 306 -14.79 35.67 -14.60
N SER A 307 -15.78 36.58 -14.67
CA SER A 307 -15.65 37.92 -15.27
C SER A 307 -14.57 38.80 -14.63
N THR A 308 -14.00 38.40 -13.49
CA THR A 308 -12.95 39.10 -12.74
C THR A 308 -11.55 38.48 -12.88
N ASN A 309 -11.31 37.64 -13.89
CA ASN A 309 -9.99 37.06 -14.25
C ASN A 309 -9.34 36.10 -13.22
N SER A 310 -10.05 35.69 -12.16
CA SER A 310 -9.65 34.52 -11.36
C SER A 310 -10.56 33.34 -11.72
N SER A 311 -9.95 32.21 -12.06
CA SER A 311 -10.73 30.98 -12.21
C SER A 311 -11.20 30.54 -10.83
N VAL A 312 -12.49 30.29 -10.61
CA VAL A 312 -13.00 29.88 -9.29
C VAL A 312 -14.09 28.82 -9.42
N ALA A 313 -13.87 27.68 -8.75
CA ALA A 313 -14.78 26.54 -8.81
C ALA A 313 -15.23 26.11 -7.41
N TRP A 314 -16.49 25.67 -7.28
CA TRP A 314 -16.96 25.10 -6.01
C TRP A 314 -16.29 23.76 -5.73
N ILE A 315 -15.74 23.63 -4.52
CA ILE A 315 -15.30 22.38 -3.93
C ILE A 315 -16.13 22.05 -2.69
N GLY A 316 -16.06 20.81 -2.22
CA GLY A 316 -16.90 20.26 -1.17
C GLY A 316 -16.60 20.76 0.25
N LEU A 317 -15.67 21.69 0.46
CA LEU A 317 -15.33 22.18 1.80
C LEU A 317 -16.28 23.31 2.21
N TYR A 318 -16.87 23.22 3.40
CA TYR A 318 -17.75 24.25 3.95
C TYR A 318 -17.52 24.43 5.46
N ASN A 319 -17.77 25.62 5.98
CA ASN A 319 -17.64 25.96 7.38
C ASN A 319 -18.99 25.83 8.08
N TYR A 320 -19.06 24.97 9.08
CA TYR A 320 -20.22 24.82 9.95
C TYR A 320 -19.78 25.06 11.39
N TRP A 321 -20.35 26.08 12.05
CA TRP A 321 -20.03 26.44 13.45
C TRP A 321 -18.52 26.56 13.72
N ARG A 322 -17.78 27.22 12.81
CA ARG A 322 -16.32 27.45 12.89
C ARG A 322 -15.47 26.20 12.64
N GLN A 323 -16.04 25.12 12.13
CA GLN A 323 -15.30 23.94 11.70
C GLN A 323 -15.43 23.77 10.20
N TRP A 324 -14.30 23.59 9.52
CA TRP A 324 -14.24 23.30 8.10
C TRP A 324 -14.42 21.80 7.85
N ILE A 325 -15.50 21.44 7.18
CA ILE A 325 -15.98 20.07 6.99
C ILE A 325 -16.11 19.79 5.49
N TRP A 326 -15.63 18.64 5.04
CA TRP A 326 -15.84 18.18 3.67
C TRP A 326 -17.27 17.66 3.48
N SER A 327 -17.92 17.96 2.35
CA SER A 327 -19.27 17.48 2.04
C SER A 327 -19.33 15.97 1.90
N LEU A 328 -18.22 15.34 1.47
CA LEU A 328 -18.04 13.88 1.43
C LEU A 328 -17.62 13.28 2.78
N SER A 329 -17.37 14.08 3.84
CA SER A 329 -17.02 13.53 5.16
C SER A 329 -18.20 12.79 5.82
N LYS A 330 -19.43 13.04 5.36
CA LYS A 330 -20.63 12.28 5.76
C LYS A 330 -20.71 10.87 5.12
N THR A 331 -19.80 10.52 4.20
CA THR A 331 -19.77 9.26 3.46
C THR A 331 -18.44 8.53 3.61
N ASN A 332 -17.82 8.63 4.80
CA ASN A 332 -16.65 7.86 5.28
C ASN A 332 -15.46 7.69 4.33
N TYR A 333 -15.24 8.74 3.56
CA TYR A 333 -14.29 8.80 2.47
C TYR A 333 -12.84 9.12 2.91
N TYR A 334 -12.62 9.49 4.18
CA TYR A 334 -11.32 9.92 4.73
C TYR A 334 -10.75 8.96 5.76
N GLN A 335 -9.45 8.67 5.68
CA GLN A 335 -8.68 8.16 6.82
C GLN A 335 -8.48 9.28 7.86
N LYS A 336 -8.06 8.92 9.09
CA LYS A 336 -8.02 9.79 10.28
C LYS A 336 -7.22 11.10 10.06
N ASP A 337 -6.31 11.14 9.08
CA ASP A 337 -5.42 12.27 8.78
C ASP A 337 -5.67 12.95 7.42
N GLU A 338 -6.56 12.40 6.58
CA GLU A 338 -6.88 12.95 5.25
C GLU A 338 -7.95 14.06 5.33
N SER A 339 -8.77 14.03 6.39
CA SER A 339 -9.87 14.99 6.60
C SER A 339 -9.38 16.41 6.95
N THR A 340 -8.11 16.55 7.35
CA THR A 340 -7.47 17.79 7.81
C THR A 340 -6.65 18.51 6.74
N PHE A 341 -6.45 17.91 5.56
CA PHE A 341 -5.71 18.54 4.46
C PHE A 341 -6.35 19.87 4.03
N ARG A 342 -5.56 20.94 3.93
CA ARG A 342 -5.99 22.28 3.50
C ARG A 342 -4.98 22.89 2.54
N ASN A 343 -5.44 23.43 1.42
CA ASN A 343 -4.61 24.18 0.46
C ASN A 343 -5.05 25.66 0.37
N TRP A 344 -5.20 26.32 1.52
CA TRP A 344 -5.63 27.72 1.59
C TRP A 344 -4.65 28.66 0.89
N ALA A 345 -5.18 29.66 0.18
CA ALA A 345 -4.39 30.78 -0.32
C ALA A 345 -3.79 31.60 0.85
N PRO A 346 -2.69 32.34 0.63
CA PRO A 346 -2.12 33.20 1.66
C PRO A 346 -3.15 34.15 2.30
N GLY A 347 -3.27 34.10 3.62
CA GLY A 347 -4.22 34.93 4.38
C GLY A 347 -5.64 34.36 4.50
N LYS A 348 -5.89 33.13 4.00
CA LYS A 348 -7.17 32.43 4.09
C LYS A 348 -7.11 31.25 5.08
N PRO A 349 -8.25 30.81 5.66
CA PRO A 349 -9.57 31.42 5.53
C PRO A 349 -9.69 32.68 6.39
N ASP A 350 -10.25 33.76 5.86
CA ASP A 350 -10.41 35.03 6.59
C ASP A 350 -11.76 35.17 7.32
N ASN A 351 -12.68 34.21 7.10
CA ASN A 351 -13.94 34.00 7.83
C ASN A 351 -14.74 35.29 8.03
N LEU A 352 -14.86 36.10 6.98
CA LEU A 352 -15.51 37.40 7.02
C LEU A 352 -17.02 37.27 7.37
N MET A 353 -17.35 37.53 8.63
CA MET A 353 -18.65 37.91 9.20
C MET A 353 -19.91 37.02 9.00
N GLU A 354 -19.92 35.95 8.19
CA GLU A 354 -21.07 35.01 8.13
C GLU A 354 -20.87 33.72 8.95
N LYS A 355 -21.99 33.15 9.42
CA LYS A 355 -22.01 31.92 10.25
C LYS A 355 -21.69 30.63 9.48
N VAL A 356 -21.81 30.64 8.14
CA VAL A 356 -21.56 29.50 7.25
C VAL A 356 -20.87 30.03 6.00
N GLN A 357 -19.69 29.52 5.70
CA GLN A 357 -18.87 29.88 4.54
C GLN A 357 -18.64 28.64 3.69
N CYS A 358 -18.44 28.81 2.39
CA CYS A 358 -18.16 27.72 1.45
C CYS A 358 -16.84 27.97 0.75
N CYS A 359 -16.19 26.90 0.31
CA CYS A 359 -14.86 26.97 -0.26
C CYS A 359 -14.90 26.93 -1.78
N GLU A 360 -14.27 27.92 -2.40
CA GLU A 360 -13.93 27.91 -3.82
C GLU A 360 -12.43 27.62 -4.01
N MET A 361 -12.08 27.11 -5.19
CA MET A 361 -10.70 26.79 -5.57
C MET A 361 -10.30 27.61 -6.80
N TYR A 362 -9.10 28.20 -6.76
CA TYR A 362 -8.51 28.94 -7.86
C TYR A 362 -7.95 28.02 -8.97
N ASP A 363 -7.64 28.57 -10.15
CA ASP A 363 -6.86 27.84 -11.18
C ASP A 363 -5.44 27.49 -10.74
N THR A 364 -4.89 28.21 -9.77
CA THR A 364 -3.64 27.85 -9.08
C THR A 364 -3.78 26.63 -8.17
N GLY A 365 -5.01 26.17 -7.93
CA GLY A 365 -5.35 25.09 -6.99
C GLY A 365 -5.45 25.54 -5.53
N GLU A 366 -5.13 26.80 -5.21
CA GLU A 366 -5.27 27.39 -3.87
C GLU A 366 -6.74 27.69 -3.53
N TRP A 367 -7.07 27.74 -2.25
CA TRP A 367 -8.46 27.80 -1.77
C TRP A 367 -8.81 29.12 -1.10
N ASN A 368 -10.08 29.51 -1.24
CA ASN A 368 -10.64 30.71 -0.64
C ASN A 368 -12.02 30.44 -0.03
N ASP A 369 -12.31 31.07 1.10
CA ASP A 369 -13.63 31.04 1.72
C ASP A 369 -14.49 32.22 1.26
N VAL A 370 -15.73 31.93 0.87
CA VAL A 370 -16.70 32.89 0.36
C VAL A 370 -18.12 32.52 0.76
N SER A 371 -19.04 33.48 0.65
CA SER A 371 -20.46 33.23 0.93
C SER A 371 -21.01 32.13 0.03
N CYS A 372 -21.68 31.13 0.62
CA CYS A 372 -22.25 29.98 -0.08
C CYS A 372 -23.31 30.36 -1.13
N GLY A 373 -23.86 31.58 -1.06
CA GLY A 373 -24.86 32.11 -1.99
C GLY A 373 -24.31 32.58 -3.33
N PHE A 374 -22.98 32.65 -3.52
CA PHE A 374 -22.41 32.99 -4.81
C PHE A 374 -22.70 31.89 -5.86
N SER A 375 -22.88 32.31 -7.11
CA SER A 375 -22.94 31.37 -8.23
C SER A 375 -21.53 31.06 -8.72
N ARG A 376 -21.16 29.77 -8.70
CA ARG A 376 -19.90 29.25 -9.26
C ARG A 376 -20.15 27.93 -9.99
N GLU A 377 -19.22 27.59 -10.86
CA GLU A 377 -19.14 26.29 -11.53
C GLU A 377 -18.61 25.23 -10.56
N PRO A 378 -19.28 24.08 -10.36
CA PRO A 378 -18.79 23.05 -9.46
C PRO A 378 -17.86 22.05 -10.13
N ILE A 379 -16.94 21.49 -9.33
CA ILE A 379 -16.21 20.29 -9.70
C ILE A 379 -16.84 19.11 -8.95
N CYS A 380 -17.39 18.15 -9.69
CA CYS A 380 -17.94 16.92 -9.12
C CYS A 380 -16.88 15.82 -9.07
N ALA A 381 -16.99 14.89 -8.11
CA ALA A 381 -16.16 13.70 -7.99
C ALA A 381 -17.00 12.43 -8.16
N ASP A 382 -16.45 11.47 -8.90
CA ASP A 382 -16.89 10.08 -9.00
C ASP A 382 -15.75 9.18 -8.51
N VAL A 383 -16.09 8.15 -7.75
CA VAL A 383 -15.16 7.38 -6.92
C VAL A 383 -15.52 5.91 -7.12
N THR A 384 -14.93 5.28 -8.13
CA THR A 384 -15.18 3.85 -8.40
C THR A 384 -14.13 3.03 -7.64
N GLY A 385 -14.52 2.36 -6.55
CA GLY A 385 -13.51 1.74 -5.68
C GLY A 385 -13.94 0.88 -4.50
N SER A 386 -15.07 0.18 -4.56
CA SER A 386 -15.24 -0.99 -3.69
C SER A 386 -16.11 -2.06 -4.35
N SER A 387 -15.47 -3.16 -4.73
CA SER A 387 -16.09 -4.37 -5.28
C SER A 387 -16.56 -5.32 -4.18
N ALA A 388 -17.00 -4.83 -3.01
CA ALA A 388 -17.56 -5.73 -2.00
C ALA A 388 -18.84 -6.38 -2.51
N THR A 389 -18.87 -7.71 -2.46
CA THR A 389 -20.10 -8.48 -2.65
C THR A 389 -20.62 -8.90 -1.28
N PHE A 390 -21.86 -8.52 -0.97
CA PHE A 390 -22.52 -8.85 0.29
C PHE A 390 -23.37 -10.11 0.13
N VAL A 391 -23.32 -11.00 1.12
CA VAL A 391 -24.06 -12.27 1.12
C VAL A 391 -24.84 -12.39 2.42
N HIS A 392 -26.15 -12.57 2.31
CA HIS A 392 -27.01 -12.82 3.45
C HIS A 392 -27.01 -14.29 3.85
N ILE A 393 -26.74 -14.55 5.12
CA ILE A 393 -26.78 -15.87 5.73
C ILE A 393 -28.02 -15.97 6.61
N ASN A 394 -28.98 -16.76 6.14
CA ASN A 394 -30.27 -16.96 6.80
C ASN A 394 -30.20 -18.03 7.91
N ILE A 395 -29.22 -17.90 8.81
CA ILE A 395 -29.05 -18.74 10.00
C ILE A 395 -28.92 -17.80 11.20
N SER A 396 -29.70 -18.03 12.26
CA SER A 396 -29.62 -17.19 13.45
C SER A 396 -28.46 -17.62 14.34
N MET A 397 -27.51 -16.71 14.57
CA MET A 397 -26.32 -16.93 15.39
C MET A 397 -26.05 -15.72 16.28
N THR A 398 -25.32 -15.91 17.38
CA THR A 398 -24.76 -14.78 18.14
C THR A 398 -23.75 -14.02 17.29
N TRP A 399 -23.43 -12.77 17.64
CA TRP A 399 -22.53 -11.95 16.82
C TRP A 399 -21.15 -12.60 16.64
N THR A 400 -20.60 -13.20 17.70
CA THR A 400 -19.28 -13.88 17.66
C THR A 400 -19.31 -15.15 16.82
N GLU A 401 -20.40 -15.91 16.88
CA GLU A 401 -20.60 -17.10 16.03
C GLU A 401 -20.78 -16.71 14.57
N ALA A 402 -21.56 -15.66 14.28
CA ALA A 402 -21.76 -15.10 12.96
C ALA A 402 -20.44 -14.60 12.35
N GLN A 403 -19.61 -13.89 13.12
CA GLN A 403 -18.26 -13.49 12.72
C GLN A 403 -17.38 -14.70 12.38
N SER A 404 -17.39 -15.71 13.24
CA SER A 404 -16.63 -16.94 13.03
C SER A 404 -17.08 -17.68 11.78
N TYR A 405 -18.39 -17.73 11.53
CA TYR A 405 -18.97 -18.27 10.31
C TYR A 405 -18.50 -17.48 9.09
N CYS A 406 -18.63 -16.15 9.09
CA CYS A 406 -18.19 -15.33 7.97
C CYS A 406 -16.69 -15.47 7.70
N ARG A 407 -15.84 -15.59 8.72
CA ARG A 407 -14.40 -15.83 8.52
C ARG A 407 -14.07 -17.24 8.05
N GLY A 408 -14.92 -18.22 8.36
CA GLY A 408 -14.78 -19.60 7.91
C GLY A 408 -15.23 -19.84 6.47
N HIS A 409 -16.24 -19.09 6.01
CA HIS A 409 -16.92 -19.32 4.72
C HIS A 409 -16.81 -18.15 3.72
N HIS A 410 -16.45 -16.95 4.19
CA HIS A 410 -16.39 -15.69 3.44
C HIS A 410 -15.15 -14.88 3.88
N THR A 411 -15.15 -13.54 3.80
CA THR A 411 -14.07 -12.70 4.34
C THR A 411 -14.27 -12.39 5.83
N ASP A 412 -15.34 -11.65 6.16
CA ASP A 412 -15.74 -11.35 7.54
C ASP A 412 -17.22 -10.89 7.53
N LEU A 413 -17.80 -10.57 8.69
CA LEU A 413 -19.07 -9.85 8.78
C LEU A 413 -18.99 -8.53 8.00
N ALA A 414 -20.11 -8.17 7.37
CA ALA A 414 -20.21 -7.02 6.49
C ALA A 414 -19.72 -5.75 7.18
N SER A 415 -18.70 -5.15 6.57
CA SER A 415 -18.29 -3.79 6.89
C SER A 415 -18.95 -2.86 5.90
N VAL A 416 -19.76 -1.94 6.41
CA VAL A 416 -20.51 -1.02 5.55
C VAL A 416 -19.70 0.27 5.43
N ARG A 417 -19.02 0.41 4.30
CA ARG A 417 -18.02 1.44 4.02
C ARG A 417 -18.54 2.60 3.22
N ASN A 418 -19.84 2.73 3.00
CA ASN A 418 -20.49 3.93 2.45
C ASN A 418 -21.99 3.66 2.28
N MET A 419 -22.71 4.68 1.85
CA MET A 419 -24.13 4.60 1.55
C MET A 419 -24.44 3.65 0.38
N GLU A 420 -23.57 3.51 -0.62
CA GLU A 420 -23.80 2.59 -1.75
C GLU A 420 -23.75 1.12 -1.29
N GLU A 421 -22.79 0.76 -0.44
CA GLU A 421 -22.73 -0.56 0.19
C GLU A 421 -23.93 -0.80 1.11
N ASN A 422 -24.35 0.24 1.85
CA ASN A 422 -25.57 0.16 2.64
C ASN A 422 -26.79 -0.09 1.73
N GLN A 423 -26.86 0.56 0.57
CA GLN A 423 -27.91 0.34 -0.44
C GLN A 423 -27.82 -1.06 -1.07
N LYS A 424 -26.62 -1.59 -1.31
CA LYS A 424 -26.41 -2.97 -1.80
C LYS A 424 -26.91 -3.98 -0.78
N ILE A 425 -26.57 -3.79 0.49
CA ILE A 425 -27.10 -4.59 1.60
C ILE A 425 -28.62 -4.48 1.64
N MET A 426 -29.18 -3.28 1.48
CA MET A 426 -30.63 -3.06 1.41
C MET A 426 -31.31 -3.74 0.23
N GLY A 427 -30.62 -3.87 -0.90
CA GLY A 427 -31.09 -4.63 -2.05
C GLY A 427 -31.29 -6.13 -1.78
N ILE A 428 -30.64 -6.69 -0.75
CA ILE A 428 -30.72 -8.12 -0.43
C ILE A 428 -32.08 -8.51 0.17
N LYS A 429 -32.74 -7.59 0.88
CA LYS A 429 -34.06 -7.78 1.52
C LYS A 429 -34.21 -9.13 2.25
N PRO A 430 -33.43 -9.37 3.32
CA PRO A 430 -33.45 -10.62 4.06
C PRO A 430 -34.82 -10.84 4.74
N PRO A 431 -35.35 -12.08 4.73
CA PRO A 431 -36.53 -12.42 5.52
C PRO A 431 -36.19 -12.32 7.02
N GLY A 432 -36.99 -11.58 7.79
CA GLY A 432 -36.78 -11.40 9.24
C GLY A 432 -36.26 -10.02 9.67
N GLY A 433 -36.13 -9.06 8.75
CA GLY A 433 -36.06 -7.61 9.04
C GLY A 433 -34.75 -7.10 9.65
N GLN A 434 -34.02 -7.87 10.44
CA GLN A 434 -32.85 -7.41 11.19
C GLN A 434 -31.70 -8.41 11.09
N VAL A 435 -30.51 -7.93 10.72
CA VAL A 435 -29.32 -8.78 10.52
C VAL A 435 -28.07 -8.19 11.16
N TRP A 436 -27.16 -9.04 11.64
CA TRP A 436 -25.86 -8.58 12.14
C TRP A 436 -24.98 -7.97 11.05
N LEU A 437 -24.31 -6.89 11.44
CA LEU A 437 -23.19 -6.28 10.75
C LEU A 437 -21.90 -6.47 11.57
N GLY A 438 -20.75 -6.23 10.95
CA GLY A 438 -19.44 -6.41 11.61
C GLY A 438 -19.05 -5.31 12.59
N LEU A 439 -19.89 -4.31 12.85
CA LEU A 439 -19.56 -3.19 13.74
C LEU A 439 -19.86 -3.56 15.19
N ARG A 440 -18.97 -3.13 16.10
CA ARG A 440 -19.25 -3.10 17.54
C ARG A 440 -19.21 -1.68 18.10
N THR A 441 -20.17 -1.31 18.94
CA THR A 441 -20.24 0.02 19.60
C THR A 441 -19.24 0.12 20.74
N GLY A 442 -19.05 -0.92 21.57
CA GLY A 442 -18.08 -0.90 22.68
C GLY A 442 -16.61 -0.66 22.26
N THR A 443 -16.24 -0.95 21.01
CA THR A 443 -14.89 -0.65 20.46
C THR A 443 -14.90 0.31 19.28
N TRP A 444 -16.07 0.69 18.78
CA TRP A 444 -16.26 1.46 17.54
C TRP A 444 -15.49 0.92 16.32
N ALA A 445 -15.26 -0.39 16.31
CA ALA A 445 -14.39 -1.07 15.36
C ALA A 445 -15.16 -2.12 14.57
N TRP A 446 -14.82 -2.27 13.30
CA TRP A 446 -15.32 -3.35 12.46
C TRP A 446 -14.51 -4.63 12.70
N SER A 447 -15.21 -5.77 12.68
CA SER A 447 -14.62 -7.10 12.80
C SER A 447 -13.54 -7.38 11.76
N SER A 448 -13.71 -6.86 10.55
CA SER A 448 -12.80 -6.97 9.41
C SER A 448 -11.50 -6.17 9.53
N ALA A 449 -11.32 -5.39 10.61
CA ALA A 449 -10.34 -4.32 10.71
C ALA A 449 -10.52 -3.19 9.67
N SER A 450 -11.69 -3.11 9.01
CA SER A 450 -12.05 -1.95 8.20
C SER A 450 -11.98 -0.68 9.04
N THR A 451 -11.35 0.35 8.48
CA THR A 451 -11.25 1.68 9.09
C THR A 451 -12.48 2.54 8.79
N ALA A 452 -13.56 1.95 8.26
CA ALA A 452 -14.75 2.68 7.84
C ALA A 452 -15.44 3.40 9.00
N VAL A 453 -15.60 4.72 8.86
CA VAL A 453 -16.28 5.58 9.83
C VAL A 453 -17.76 5.81 9.51
N TYR A 454 -18.31 5.19 8.45
CA TYR A 454 -19.72 5.34 8.07
C TYR A 454 -20.63 4.78 9.14
N ARG A 455 -21.67 5.53 9.47
CA ARG A 455 -22.69 5.14 10.43
C ARG A 455 -24.06 5.48 9.86
N ASN A 456 -24.94 4.49 9.80
CA ASN A 456 -26.33 4.68 9.35
C ASN A 456 -27.32 4.47 10.50
N TRP A 457 -27.01 4.97 11.69
CA TRP A 457 -27.87 4.81 12.88
C TRP A 457 -29.30 5.28 12.67
N ALA A 458 -30.26 4.56 13.28
CA ALA A 458 -31.64 4.99 13.39
C ALA A 458 -31.76 6.20 14.32
N GLU A 459 -32.93 6.84 14.31
CA GLU A 459 -33.18 7.96 15.21
C GLU A 459 -33.09 7.49 16.67
N ARG A 460 -32.26 8.16 17.47
CA ARG A 460 -31.95 7.83 18.88
C ARG A 460 -31.07 6.60 19.10
N GLU A 461 -30.39 6.12 18.06
CA GLU A 461 -29.36 5.07 18.16
C GLU A 461 -27.94 5.65 17.99
N PRO A 462 -26.89 5.01 18.55
CA PRO A 462 -26.99 3.89 19.48
C PRO A 462 -27.54 4.33 20.84
N ASN A 463 -28.31 3.46 21.49
CA ASN A 463 -29.01 3.72 22.75
C ASN A 463 -28.41 2.98 23.96
N ASP A 464 -27.25 2.35 23.78
CA ASP A 464 -26.52 1.56 24.79
C ASP A 464 -27.29 0.31 25.26
N SER A 465 -28.16 -0.24 24.40
CA SER A 465 -28.84 -1.52 24.66
C SER A 465 -27.99 -2.74 24.31
N GLY A 466 -26.85 -2.54 23.64
CA GLY A 466 -25.79 -3.54 23.54
C GLY A 466 -24.59 -3.11 22.73
N ASP A 467 -23.68 -4.06 22.50
CA ASP A 467 -22.37 -3.78 21.91
C ASP A 467 -22.28 -4.12 20.41
N CYS A 468 -23.31 -4.75 19.83
CA CYS A 468 -23.26 -5.33 18.48
C CYS A 468 -24.31 -4.72 17.57
N VAL A 469 -23.92 -4.44 16.32
CA VAL A 469 -24.75 -3.63 15.42
C VAL A 469 -25.57 -4.49 14.47
N VAL A 470 -26.86 -4.17 14.36
CA VAL A 470 -27.75 -4.74 13.35
C VAL A 470 -28.14 -3.70 12.31
N ALA A 471 -28.36 -4.13 11.07
CA ALA A 471 -29.11 -3.35 10.09
C ALA A 471 -30.59 -3.73 10.17
N ASN A 472 -31.46 -2.75 10.40
CA ASN A 472 -32.91 -2.90 10.41
C ASN A 472 -33.51 -2.50 9.05
N PHE A 473 -33.94 -3.51 8.30
CA PHE A 473 -34.52 -3.39 6.96
C PHE A 473 -35.95 -2.85 6.97
N ASP A 474 -36.68 -3.01 8.08
CA ASP A 474 -38.02 -2.42 8.24
C ASP A 474 -37.94 -0.90 8.42
N ASN A 475 -36.77 -0.39 8.83
CA ASN A 475 -36.45 1.03 8.94
C ASN A 475 -35.41 1.49 7.90
N THR A 476 -35.60 1.16 6.62
CA THR A 476 -34.75 1.64 5.51
C THR A 476 -33.26 1.29 5.61
N GLY A 477 -32.90 0.28 6.40
CA GLY A 477 -31.51 -0.14 6.61
C GLY A 477 -30.76 0.63 7.68
N LYS A 478 -31.49 1.33 8.55
CA LYS A 478 -30.92 2.05 9.67
C LYS A 478 -30.37 1.07 10.71
N TRP A 479 -29.34 1.50 11.42
CA TRP A 479 -28.61 0.65 12.35
C TRP A 479 -29.08 0.86 13.79
N GLU A 480 -29.05 -0.22 14.57
CA GLU A 480 -29.38 -0.27 15.99
C GLU A 480 -28.28 -1.07 16.70
N ASP A 481 -27.98 -0.74 17.95
CA ASP A 481 -27.11 -1.55 18.80
C ASP A 481 -27.94 -2.53 19.63
N TRP A 482 -27.49 -3.78 19.71
CA TRP A 482 -28.21 -4.90 20.33
C TRP A 482 -27.24 -5.78 21.13
N ASN A 483 -27.80 -6.59 22.02
CA ASN A 483 -27.02 -7.53 22.80
C ASN A 483 -26.32 -8.56 21.89
N CYS A 484 -25.00 -8.63 21.96
CA CYS A 484 -24.19 -9.53 21.13
C CYS A 484 -24.54 -11.02 21.25
N ASN A 485 -25.20 -11.42 22.34
CA ASN A 485 -25.64 -12.79 22.60
C ASN A 485 -27.01 -13.12 21.98
N ASP A 486 -27.69 -12.15 21.37
CA ASP A 486 -28.92 -12.42 20.64
C ASP A 486 -28.63 -13.22 19.36
N SER A 487 -29.54 -14.13 19.00
CA SER A 487 -29.41 -14.93 17.79
C SER A 487 -30.11 -14.25 16.62
N ARG A 488 -29.36 -13.89 15.57
CA ARG A 488 -29.91 -13.23 14.37
C ARG A 488 -29.22 -13.69 13.10
N ALA A 489 -29.92 -13.58 11.97
CA ALA A 489 -29.33 -13.70 10.66
C ALA A 489 -28.27 -12.61 10.45
N PHE A 490 -27.38 -12.77 9.46
CA PHE A 490 -26.21 -11.90 9.34
C PHE A 490 -25.75 -11.73 7.90
N ILE A 491 -25.03 -10.64 7.63
CA ILE A 491 -24.45 -10.38 6.32
C ILE A 491 -22.94 -10.59 6.41
N CYS A 492 -22.41 -11.46 5.57
CA CYS A 492 -20.98 -11.55 5.31
C CYS A 492 -20.62 -10.71 4.08
N TYR A 493 -19.37 -10.31 3.94
CA TYR A 493 -18.88 -9.72 2.69
C TYR A 493 -17.71 -10.51 2.11
N HIS A 494 -17.52 -10.31 0.81
CA HIS A 494 -16.29 -10.64 0.09
C HIS A 494 -15.76 -9.33 -0.45
N ASP A 495 -14.52 -8.96 -0.15
CA ASP A 495 -13.82 -8.08 -1.09
C ASP A 495 -13.52 -8.93 -2.32
N VAL A 496 -13.75 -8.42 -3.53
CA VAL A 496 -13.15 -9.03 -4.72
C VAL A 496 -11.67 -8.68 -4.69
N VAL A 497 -10.96 -9.33 -3.76
CA VAL A 497 -9.57 -9.69 -3.96
C VAL A 497 -9.65 -10.89 -4.88
N ILE A 498 -9.16 -10.77 -6.10
CA ILE A 498 -8.91 -11.94 -6.94
C ILE A 498 -7.82 -12.75 -6.24
N SER A 499 -8.19 -13.58 -5.26
CA SER A 499 -7.27 -14.57 -4.70
C SER A 499 -8.01 -15.77 -4.10
N ARG A 500 -7.60 -16.95 -4.59
CA ARG A 500 -7.77 -18.32 -4.07
C ARG A 500 -9.07 -19.04 -4.47
N LEU A 501 -8.96 -19.80 -5.57
CA LEU A 501 -9.78 -20.99 -5.80
C LEU A 501 -9.69 -21.93 -4.58
N PRO A 502 -10.79 -22.58 -4.15
CA PRO A 502 -10.80 -23.48 -3.01
C PRO A 502 -9.84 -24.67 -3.24
N LYS A 503 -8.95 -24.94 -2.27
CA LYS A 503 -8.07 -26.12 -2.30
C LYS A 503 -8.87 -27.37 -1.89
N LEU A 504 -9.11 -28.28 -2.83
CA LEU A 504 -9.74 -29.57 -2.57
C LEU A 504 -8.66 -30.63 -2.28
N VAL A 505 -8.79 -31.36 -1.16
CA VAL A 505 -7.90 -32.49 -0.82
C VAL A 505 -8.56 -33.80 -1.23
N VAL A 506 -7.92 -34.56 -2.12
CA VAL A 506 -8.41 -35.85 -2.61
C VAL A 506 -7.49 -36.97 -2.11
N LYS A 507 -8.06 -38.11 -1.69
CA LYS A 507 -7.30 -39.31 -1.30
C LYS A 507 -7.12 -40.22 -2.51
N LEU A 508 -5.88 -40.61 -2.80
CA LEU A 508 -5.53 -41.52 -3.89
C LEU A 508 -5.15 -42.90 -3.34
N SER A 509 -5.59 -43.97 -4.02
CA SER A 509 -5.13 -45.34 -3.77
C SER A 509 -4.46 -45.88 -5.02
N VAL A 510 -3.24 -46.42 -4.88
CA VAL A 510 -2.44 -46.95 -6.01
C VAL A 510 -1.96 -48.37 -5.70
N GLN A 511 -1.94 -49.22 -6.71
CA GLN A 511 -1.31 -50.54 -6.65
C GLN A 511 0.10 -50.43 -7.22
N LYS A 512 1.12 -50.80 -6.43
CA LYS A 512 2.53 -50.70 -6.83
C LYS A 512 3.09 -52.05 -7.26
N SER A 513 3.94 -52.06 -8.28
CA SER A 513 4.82 -53.20 -8.58
C SER A 513 6.01 -53.23 -7.59
N VAL A 514 6.68 -54.37 -7.47
CA VAL A 514 7.74 -54.59 -6.47
C VAL A 514 8.94 -53.66 -6.68
N SER A 515 9.23 -53.28 -7.91
CA SER A 515 10.39 -52.45 -8.29
C SER A 515 10.15 -50.94 -8.20
N LEU A 516 8.92 -50.48 -7.91
CA LEU A 516 8.58 -49.07 -7.89
C LEU A 516 8.66 -48.50 -6.47
N ASP A 517 9.50 -47.49 -6.29
CA ASP A 517 9.56 -46.67 -5.08
C ASP A 517 8.57 -45.49 -5.20
N LEU A 518 7.67 -45.36 -4.23
CA LEU A 518 6.65 -44.33 -4.20
C LEU A 518 7.08 -43.09 -3.39
N ASP A 519 8.22 -43.16 -2.70
CA ASP A 519 8.86 -42.03 -2.04
C ASP A 519 9.88 -41.32 -2.97
N ASP A 520 10.14 -41.89 -4.16
CA ASP A 520 10.97 -41.28 -5.21
C ASP A 520 10.28 -40.06 -5.84
N LEU A 521 10.98 -38.92 -5.83
CA LEU A 521 10.47 -37.63 -6.31
C LEU A 521 10.14 -37.64 -7.81
N VAL A 522 10.85 -38.40 -8.64
CA VAL A 522 10.60 -38.55 -10.07
C VAL A 522 9.28 -39.30 -10.28
N VAL A 523 9.05 -40.37 -9.52
CA VAL A 523 7.80 -41.14 -9.56
C VAL A 523 6.61 -40.29 -9.10
N LEU A 524 6.78 -39.55 -7.99
CA LEU A 524 5.77 -38.63 -7.46
C LEU A 524 5.41 -37.52 -8.45
N ASN A 525 6.39 -36.91 -9.11
CA ASN A 525 6.15 -35.86 -10.10
C ASN A 525 5.47 -36.41 -11.36
N SER A 526 5.91 -37.57 -11.85
CA SER A 526 5.28 -38.23 -13.01
C SER A 526 3.80 -38.58 -12.73
N MET A 527 3.50 -39.09 -11.53
CA MET A 527 2.12 -39.35 -11.13
C MET A 527 1.27 -38.08 -11.04
N LEU A 528 1.82 -36.99 -10.49
CA LEU A 528 1.12 -35.70 -10.40
C LEU A 528 0.81 -35.13 -11.79
N GLN A 529 1.75 -35.25 -12.73
CA GLN A 529 1.59 -34.84 -14.12
C GLN A 529 0.47 -35.64 -14.81
N GLN A 530 0.46 -36.97 -14.67
CA GLN A 530 -0.58 -37.83 -15.24
C GLN A 530 -1.98 -37.54 -14.65
N LEU A 531 -2.07 -37.30 -13.33
CA LEU A 531 -3.34 -36.91 -12.68
C LEU A 531 -3.83 -35.55 -13.16
N THR A 532 -2.93 -34.59 -13.33
CA THR A 532 -3.23 -33.25 -13.85
C THR A 532 -3.79 -33.35 -15.27
N GLN A 533 -3.15 -34.13 -16.14
CA GLN A 533 -3.59 -34.34 -17.52
C GLN A 533 -5.00 -34.96 -17.58
N LYS A 534 -5.26 -36.01 -16.80
CA LYS A 534 -6.60 -36.66 -16.75
C LYS A 534 -7.70 -35.76 -16.22
N LEU A 535 -7.39 -34.79 -15.36
CA LEU A 535 -8.36 -33.83 -14.85
C LEU A 535 -8.68 -32.72 -15.87
N MET A 536 -7.71 -32.39 -16.73
CA MET A 536 -7.89 -31.40 -17.82
C MET A 536 -8.74 -31.94 -18.98
N GLU A 537 -8.83 -33.26 -19.16
CA GLU A 537 -9.65 -33.89 -20.20
C GLU A 537 -11.17 -33.87 -19.91
N ARG A 538 -11.61 -33.37 -18.74
CA ARG A 538 -13.04 -33.31 -18.37
C ARG A 538 -13.64 -31.92 -18.65
N PRO A 539 -14.84 -31.79 -19.27
CA PRO A 539 -15.32 -30.53 -19.86
C PRO A 539 -15.78 -29.44 -18.88
N ALA A 540 -15.49 -29.53 -17.57
CA ALA A 540 -16.12 -28.67 -16.56
C ALA A 540 -15.18 -28.01 -15.54
N ASN A 541 -13.85 -28.14 -15.66
CA ASN A 541 -12.93 -27.59 -14.66
C ASN A 541 -11.98 -26.53 -15.25
N GLY A 542 -11.92 -25.35 -14.61
CA GLY A 542 -10.89 -24.34 -14.86
C GLY A 542 -9.48 -24.81 -14.51
N LYS A 543 -8.45 -23.94 -14.62
CA LYS A 543 -7.05 -24.26 -14.30
C LYS A 543 -6.92 -24.91 -12.90
N VAL A 544 -6.52 -26.18 -12.84
CA VAL A 544 -6.29 -26.95 -11.60
C VAL A 544 -4.80 -27.07 -11.33
N LYS A 545 -4.34 -26.73 -10.12
CA LYS A 545 -2.97 -26.98 -9.63
C LYS A 545 -3.01 -28.08 -8.57
N LEU A 546 -2.30 -29.18 -8.79
CA LEU A 546 -2.19 -30.29 -7.84
C LEU A 546 -0.86 -30.21 -7.06
N SER A 547 -0.85 -30.72 -5.83
CA SER A 547 0.36 -30.92 -5.02
C SER A 547 0.17 -32.09 -4.06
N TRP A 548 1.24 -32.81 -3.74
CA TRP A 548 1.20 -33.86 -2.72
C TRP A 548 1.06 -33.27 -1.32
N ARG A 549 0.35 -33.98 -0.44
CA ARG A 549 0.25 -33.64 0.98
C ARG A 549 1.10 -34.62 1.78
N THR A 550 2.21 -34.12 2.32
CA THR A 550 3.07 -34.88 3.23
C THR A 550 2.41 -34.98 4.61
N ARG A 551 2.46 -36.15 5.22
CA ARG A 551 2.00 -36.35 6.60
C ARG A 551 3.14 -36.03 7.59
N SER A 552 2.83 -36.08 8.88
CA SER A 552 3.77 -35.74 9.95
C SER A 552 5.04 -36.60 10.00
N ASP A 553 5.04 -37.76 9.35
CA ASP A 553 6.17 -38.68 9.24
C ASP A 553 7.02 -38.46 7.97
N GLY A 554 6.75 -37.40 7.21
CA GLY A 554 7.51 -37.07 6.00
C GLY A 554 7.12 -37.91 4.77
N LYS A 555 6.16 -38.83 4.90
CA LYS A 555 5.74 -39.72 3.80
C LYS A 555 4.43 -39.26 3.15
N ILE A 556 4.28 -39.60 1.87
CA ILE A 556 3.08 -39.30 1.06
C ILE A 556 2.19 -40.54 0.94
N PHE A 557 2.79 -41.71 0.72
CA PHE A 557 2.07 -42.99 0.58
C PHE A 557 2.31 -43.89 1.80
N HIS A 558 1.26 -44.59 2.22
CA HIS A 558 1.34 -45.62 3.25
C HIS A 558 0.73 -46.91 2.73
N LYS A 559 1.33 -48.04 3.12
CA LYS A 559 0.75 -49.35 2.85
C LYS A 559 -0.60 -49.42 3.57
N ARG A 560 -1.66 -49.66 2.83
CA ARG A 560 -2.99 -49.89 3.39
C ARG A 560 -2.91 -51.20 4.19
N THR A 561 -2.99 -51.09 5.52
CA THR A 561 -3.09 -52.22 6.44
C THR A 561 -4.46 -52.87 6.35
#